data_AF-R7GD87-F1
#
_entry.id   AF-R7GD87-F1
#
_cell.length_a   1.000
_cell.length_b   1.000
_cell.length_c   1.000
_cell.angle_alpha   90.00
_cell.angle_beta   90.00
_cell.angle_gamma   90.00
#
_symmetry.space_group_name_H-M   'P 1'
#
loop_
_entity.id
_entity.type
_entity.pdbx_description
1 polymer ?
#
loop_
_entity_poly.entity_id
_entity_poly.type
_entity_poly.pdbx_seq_one_letter_code
_entity_poly.pdbx_strand_id
1 'polypeptide(L)'
;MVNLSTWLHTFLSALEETFPNRVWFVGLQGSYARGEATEASDIDIVVILDELLVQIDKTAVCKAIKSSACNIYHSCVHNMLYEKNDAILKDLYKSASFVIQAIYFQQSGTYIRHQSDLLYMVEPAEQQIIKTFLELKKGGEVAFQAMSNTLFTWSKTWINQI
;
A
#
# COMPACT_ATOMS: atom_id res chain seq x y z
N MET A 1 5.77 -16.22 34.04
CA MET A 1 5.92 -16.35 32.57
C MET A 1 4.53 -16.64 32.02
N VAL A 2 4.01 -15.80 31.13
CA VAL A 2 2.69 -16.04 30.52
C VAL A 2 2.82 -17.25 29.62
N ASN A 3 1.99 -18.28 29.82
CA ASN A 3 1.93 -19.40 28.89
C ASN A 3 1.27 -18.90 27.59
N LEU A 4 2.05 -18.79 26.53
CA LEU A 4 1.60 -18.26 25.24
C LEU A 4 0.38 -19.02 24.71
N SER A 5 0.38 -20.35 24.81
CA SER A 5 -0.76 -21.17 24.38
C SER A 5 -2.02 -20.86 25.18
N THR A 6 -1.91 -20.74 26.51
CA THR A 6 -3.04 -20.36 27.37
C THR A 6 -3.55 -18.96 27.04
N TRP A 7 -2.65 -17.99 26.85
CA TRP A 7 -3.04 -16.62 26.51
C TRP A 7 -3.69 -16.53 25.12
N LEU A 8 -3.15 -17.23 24.11
CA LEU A 8 -3.73 -17.29 22.77
C LEU A 8 -5.13 -17.91 22.80
N HIS A 9 -5.35 -18.96 23.60
CA HIS A 9 -6.67 -19.52 23.79
C HIS A 9 -7.64 -18.49 24.39
N THR A 10 -7.25 -17.80 25.46
CA THR A 10 -8.08 -16.73 26.04
C THR A 10 -8.36 -15.61 25.05
N PHE A 11 -7.36 -15.20 24.27
CA PHE A 11 -7.49 -14.17 23.24
C PHE A 11 -8.47 -14.60 22.14
N LEU A 12 -8.33 -15.82 21.61
CA LEU A 12 -9.22 -16.36 20.58
C LEU A 12 -10.67 -16.48 21.10
N SER A 13 -10.87 -16.97 22.33
CA SER A 13 -12.21 -17.03 22.93
C SER A 13 -12.84 -15.65 23.09
N ALA A 14 -12.10 -14.67 23.60
CA ALA A 14 -12.60 -13.30 23.73
C ALA A 14 -12.90 -12.66 22.36
N LEU A 15 -12.10 -12.97 21.34
CA LEU A 15 -12.28 -12.49 19.98
C LEU A 15 -13.55 -13.08 19.34
N GLU A 16 -13.78 -14.38 19.48
CA GLU A 16 -14.98 -15.06 18.98
C GLU A 16 -16.25 -14.59 19.71
N GLU A 17 -16.17 -14.34 21.03
CA GLU A 17 -17.27 -13.81 21.82
C GLU A 17 -17.61 -12.36 21.43
N THR A 18 -16.59 -11.54 21.19
CA THR A 18 -16.76 -10.11 20.84
C THR A 18 -17.22 -9.93 19.38
N PHE A 19 -16.70 -10.76 18.47
CA PHE A 19 -16.96 -10.67 17.02
C PHE A 19 -17.51 -12.00 16.45
N PRO A 20 -18.70 -12.43 16.90
CA PRO A 20 -19.26 -13.71 16.50
C PRO A 20 -19.51 -13.75 14.99
N ASN A 21 -19.12 -14.86 14.34
CA ASN A 21 -19.24 -15.11 12.90
C ASN A 21 -18.50 -14.12 11.98
N ARG A 22 -17.62 -13.30 12.53
CA ARG A 22 -16.86 -12.29 11.78
C ARG A 22 -15.41 -12.72 11.57
N VAL A 23 -14.76 -13.27 12.60
CA VAL A 23 -13.37 -13.72 12.53
C VAL A 23 -13.12 -14.64 11.31
N TRP A 24 -12.42 -14.10 10.31
CA TRP A 24 -12.04 -14.76 9.06
C TRP A 24 -10.64 -15.39 9.16
N PHE A 25 -9.71 -14.72 9.84
CA PHE A 25 -8.35 -15.19 10.01
C PHE A 25 -7.74 -14.64 11.29
N VAL A 26 -6.95 -15.46 11.98
CA VAL A 26 -6.05 -15.02 13.05
C VAL A 26 -4.69 -15.66 12.80
N GLY A 27 -3.62 -14.86 12.86
CA GLY A 27 -2.27 -15.34 12.65
C GLY A 27 -1.26 -14.62 13.52
N LEU A 28 -0.20 -15.33 13.91
CA LEU A 28 0.98 -14.72 14.51
C LEU A 28 1.76 -13.96 13.43
N GLN A 29 2.31 -12.83 13.82
CA GLN A 29 3.21 -11.99 13.04
C GLN A 29 4.53 -11.82 13.80
N GLY A 30 5.44 -11.02 13.25
CA GLY A 30 6.64 -10.61 13.96
C GLY A 30 7.63 -11.75 14.23
N SER A 31 8.34 -11.66 15.36
CA SER A 31 9.42 -12.60 15.72
C SER A 31 8.94 -14.04 15.85
N TYR A 32 7.73 -14.24 16.39
CA TYR A 32 7.10 -15.56 16.49
C TYR A 32 6.78 -16.15 15.11
N ALA A 33 6.29 -15.35 14.17
CA ALA A 33 6.03 -15.82 12.80
C ALA A 33 7.31 -16.17 12.02
N ARG A 34 8.45 -15.57 12.37
CA ARG A 34 9.76 -15.85 11.75
C ARG A 34 10.57 -16.94 12.47
N GLY A 35 10.12 -17.42 13.62
CA GLY A 35 10.88 -18.39 14.44
C GLY A 35 12.07 -17.78 15.18
N GLU A 36 12.08 -16.47 15.39
CA GLU A 36 13.17 -15.69 16.02
C GLU A 36 12.81 -15.25 17.46
N ALA A 37 11.67 -15.69 17.99
CA ALA A 37 11.18 -15.23 19.28
C ALA A 37 12.08 -15.70 20.44
N THR A 38 12.25 -14.81 21.41
CA THR A 38 12.96 -15.03 22.67
C THR A 38 12.01 -14.80 23.84
N GLU A 39 12.44 -15.06 25.07
CA GLU A 39 11.64 -14.80 26.27
C GLU A 39 11.25 -13.32 26.45
N ALA A 40 11.97 -12.40 25.80
CA ALA A 40 11.69 -10.97 25.82
C ALA A 40 10.86 -10.49 24.62
N SER A 41 10.44 -11.39 23.72
CA SER A 41 9.74 -11.03 22.49
C SER A 41 8.26 -10.73 22.70
N ASP A 42 7.79 -9.65 22.09
CA ASP A 42 6.37 -9.30 21.99
C ASP A 42 5.58 -10.29 21.11
N ILE A 43 4.27 -10.34 21.32
CA ILE A 43 3.34 -11.19 20.56
C ILE A 43 2.56 -10.32 19.57
N ASP A 44 2.95 -10.38 18.30
CA ASP A 44 2.23 -9.70 17.21
C ASP A 44 1.14 -10.61 16.66
N ILE A 45 -0.11 -10.13 16.62
CA ILE A 45 -1.25 -10.85 16.03
C ILE A 45 -1.86 -10.00 14.91
N VAL A 46 -2.17 -10.66 13.79
CA VAL A 46 -3.08 -10.13 12.78
C VAL A 46 -4.44 -10.81 12.91
N VAL A 47 -5.51 -10.02 12.88
CA VAL A 47 -6.90 -10.51 12.84
C VAL A 47 -7.58 -9.93 11.60
N ILE A 48 -8.26 -10.78 10.84
CA ILE A 48 -9.18 -10.39 9.77
C ILE A 48 -10.59 -10.74 10.27
N LEU A 49 -11.48 -9.75 10.33
CA LEU A 49 -12.83 -9.89 10.90
C LEU A 49 -13.93 -9.97 9.85
N ASP A 50 -13.69 -9.80 8.57
CA ASP A 50 -14.72 -10.03 7.56
C ASP A 50 -14.01 -10.32 6.24
N GLU A 51 -14.61 -11.13 5.39
CA GLU A 51 -14.13 -11.25 4.01
C GLU A 51 -14.34 -9.92 3.29
N LEU A 52 -13.25 -9.17 3.10
CA LEU A 52 -13.29 -7.86 2.46
C LEU A 52 -13.55 -7.94 0.95
N LEU A 53 -13.24 -9.06 0.30
CA LEU A 53 -13.37 -9.22 -1.15
C LEU A 53 -14.81 -9.00 -1.63
N VAL A 54 -15.81 -9.44 -0.86
CA VAL A 54 -17.22 -9.24 -1.21
C VAL A 54 -17.67 -7.76 -1.15
N GLN A 55 -16.93 -6.90 -0.44
CA GLN A 55 -17.20 -5.47 -0.30
C GLN A 55 -16.35 -4.61 -1.26
N ILE A 56 -15.32 -5.19 -1.88
CA ILE A 56 -14.46 -4.49 -2.84
C ILE A 56 -15.07 -4.62 -4.24
N ASP A 57 -16.04 -3.76 -4.51
CA ASP A 57 -16.59 -3.60 -5.85
C ASP A 57 -15.77 -2.61 -6.69
N LYS A 58 -16.10 -2.50 -7.98
CA LYS A 58 -15.46 -1.56 -8.89
C LYS A 58 -15.53 -0.11 -8.38
N THR A 59 -16.63 0.27 -7.71
CA THR A 59 -16.82 1.61 -7.16
C THR A 59 -15.87 1.89 -6.00
N ALA A 60 -15.66 0.94 -5.10
CA ALA A 60 -14.70 1.02 -4.00
C ALA A 60 -13.27 1.17 -4.53
N VAL A 61 -12.90 0.40 -5.56
CA VAL A 61 -11.58 0.51 -6.21
C VAL A 61 -11.41 1.88 -6.87
N CYS A 62 -12.40 2.37 -7.63
CA CYS A 62 -12.33 3.70 -8.24
C CYS A 62 -12.21 4.81 -7.19
N LYS A 63 -12.96 4.73 -6.08
CA LYS A 63 -12.84 5.68 -4.96
C LYS A 63 -11.45 5.66 -4.33
N ALA A 64 -10.88 4.48 -4.12
CA ALA A 64 -9.52 4.35 -3.60
C ALA A 64 -8.50 4.99 -4.54
N ILE A 65 -8.55 4.70 -5.84
CA ILE A 65 -7.65 5.30 -6.83
C ILE A 65 -7.80 6.83 -6.84
N LYS A 66 -9.03 7.34 -6.88
CA LYS A 66 -9.30 8.79 -6.87
C LYS A 66 -8.76 9.46 -5.61
N SER A 67 -9.03 8.89 -4.44
CA SER A 67 -8.53 9.41 -3.16
C SER A 67 -7.01 9.42 -3.13
N SER A 68 -6.35 8.34 -3.56
CA SER A 68 -4.89 8.28 -3.61
C SER A 68 -4.29 9.26 -4.62
N ALA A 69 -4.90 9.46 -5.79
CA ALA A 69 -4.47 10.46 -6.76
C ALA A 69 -4.57 11.88 -6.18
N CYS A 70 -5.66 12.20 -5.47
CA CYS A 70 -5.82 13.47 -4.74
C CYS A 70 -4.73 13.66 -3.68
N ASN A 71 -4.43 12.63 -2.89
CA ASN A 71 -3.41 12.69 -1.85
C ASN A 71 -2.01 12.91 -2.45
N ILE A 72 -1.67 12.19 -3.52
CA ILE A 72 -0.39 12.36 -4.24
C ILE A 72 -0.30 13.78 -4.80
N TYR A 73 -1.36 14.29 -5.43
CA TYR A 73 -1.39 15.65 -5.97
C TYR A 73 -1.14 16.68 -4.86
N HIS A 74 -1.89 16.59 -3.77
CA HIS A 74 -1.78 17.52 -2.63
C HIS A 74 -0.38 17.50 -2.01
N SER A 75 0.12 16.32 -1.65
CA SER A 75 1.45 16.17 -1.05
C SER A 75 2.57 16.56 -2.02
N CYS A 76 2.41 16.30 -3.32
CA CYS A 76 3.36 16.74 -4.34
C CYS A 76 3.41 18.28 -4.41
N VAL A 77 2.25 18.96 -4.42
CA VAL A 77 2.19 20.42 -4.40
C VAL A 77 2.80 20.99 -3.13
N HIS A 78 2.50 20.41 -1.96
CA HIS A 78 3.11 20.84 -0.69
C HIS A 78 4.64 20.69 -0.70
N ASN A 79 5.14 19.56 -1.19
CA ASN A 79 6.58 19.35 -1.30
C ASN A 79 7.22 20.31 -2.31
N MET A 80 6.53 20.60 -3.41
CA MET A 80 6.97 21.55 -4.42
C MET A 80 7.00 22.99 -3.91
N LEU A 81 6.15 23.39 -2.97
CA LEU A 81 6.08 24.78 -2.51
C LEU A 81 6.87 25.03 -1.22
N TYR A 82 6.86 24.07 -0.30
CA TYR A 82 7.32 24.29 1.08
C TYR A 82 8.49 23.38 1.46
N GLU A 83 8.28 22.07 1.47
CA GLU A 83 9.23 21.14 2.09
C GLU A 83 10.52 20.94 1.28
N LYS A 84 10.41 20.92 -0.06
CA LYS A 84 11.55 20.73 -0.99
C LYS A 84 12.40 19.50 -0.63
N ASN A 85 11.75 18.41 -0.25
CA ASN A 85 12.39 17.25 0.36
C ASN A 85 12.35 16.01 -0.56
N ASP A 86 13.54 15.49 -0.85
CA ASP A 86 13.75 14.31 -1.69
C ASP A 86 13.16 13.03 -1.11
N ALA A 87 13.17 12.86 0.22
CA ALA A 87 12.60 11.69 0.88
C ALA A 87 11.07 11.66 0.70
N ILE A 88 10.40 12.80 0.86
CA ILE A 88 8.96 12.92 0.58
C ILE A 88 8.69 12.55 -0.89
N LEU A 89 9.52 13.03 -1.82
CA LEU A 89 9.33 12.72 -3.24
C LEU A 89 9.50 11.22 -3.53
N LYS A 90 10.49 10.56 -2.91
CA LYS A 90 10.67 9.11 -3.00
C LYS A 90 9.44 8.34 -2.51
N ASP A 91 8.87 8.75 -1.38
CA ASP A 91 7.67 8.14 -0.82
C ASP A 91 6.43 8.38 -1.70
N LEU A 92 6.34 9.52 -2.38
CA LEU A 92 5.29 9.79 -3.36
C LEU A 92 5.40 8.87 -4.59
N TYR A 93 6.60 8.61 -5.10
CA TYR A 93 6.79 7.65 -6.20
C TYR A 93 6.45 6.22 -5.79
N LYS A 94 6.80 5.82 -4.57
CA LYS A 94 6.36 4.54 -4.01
C LYS A 94 4.84 4.46 -3.96
N SER A 95 4.20 5.49 -3.42
CA SER A 95 2.74 5.56 -3.33
C SER A 95 2.08 5.49 -4.71
N ALA A 96 2.57 6.26 -5.67
CA ALA A 96 2.09 6.25 -7.05
C ALA A 96 2.20 4.85 -7.69
N SER A 97 3.29 4.12 -7.46
CA SER A 97 3.45 2.75 -8.00
C SER A 97 2.36 1.77 -7.53
N PHE A 98 1.88 1.91 -6.28
CA PHE A 98 0.76 1.11 -5.76
C PHE A 98 -0.59 1.57 -6.31
N VAL A 99 -0.77 2.86 -6.53
CA VAL A 99 -1.97 3.38 -7.21
C VAL A 99 -2.05 2.87 -8.65
N ILE A 100 -0.92 2.79 -9.34
CA ILE A 100 -0.85 2.22 -10.69
C ILE A 100 -1.20 0.73 -10.70
N GLN A 101 -0.78 -0.05 -9.68
CA GLN A 101 -1.25 -1.43 -9.52
C GLN A 101 -2.78 -1.50 -9.38
N ALA A 102 -3.38 -0.60 -8.60
CA ALA A 102 -4.82 -0.54 -8.43
C ALA A 102 -5.55 -0.13 -9.73
N ILE A 103 -5.01 0.84 -10.47
CA ILE A 103 -5.50 1.24 -11.80
C ILE A 103 -5.48 0.05 -12.75
N TYR A 104 -4.33 -0.63 -12.87
CA TYR A 104 -4.20 -1.76 -13.77
C TYR A 104 -5.16 -2.89 -13.40
N PHE A 105 -5.29 -3.20 -12.10
CA PHE A 105 -6.26 -4.18 -11.62
C PHE A 105 -7.70 -3.77 -11.97
N GLN A 106 -8.06 -2.50 -11.77
CA GLN A 106 -9.39 -1.98 -12.09
C GLN A 106 -9.71 -2.13 -13.59
N GLN A 107 -8.72 -1.92 -14.47
CA GLN A 107 -8.88 -1.98 -15.92
C GLN A 107 -8.88 -3.41 -16.48
N SER A 108 -8.00 -4.27 -15.96
CA SER A 108 -7.75 -5.61 -16.53
C SER A 108 -8.40 -6.75 -15.76
N GLY A 109 -8.82 -6.54 -14.51
CA GLY A 109 -9.22 -7.59 -13.57
C GLY A 109 -8.07 -8.46 -13.07
N THR A 110 -6.82 -8.19 -13.48
CA THR A 110 -5.65 -8.98 -13.13
C THR A 110 -4.75 -8.23 -12.16
N TYR A 111 -4.39 -8.86 -11.05
CA TYR A 111 -3.49 -8.26 -10.06
C TYR A 111 -2.04 -8.67 -10.32
N ILE A 112 -1.19 -7.70 -10.64
CA ILE A 112 0.26 -7.90 -10.82
C ILE A 112 0.99 -7.59 -9.52
N ARG A 113 1.63 -8.61 -8.95
CA ARG A 113 2.27 -8.54 -7.63
C ARG A 113 3.51 -7.66 -7.60
N HIS A 114 4.34 -7.70 -8.64
CA HIS A 114 5.64 -7.01 -8.66
C HIS A 114 5.63 -5.81 -9.61
N GLN A 115 6.13 -4.66 -9.15
CA GLN A 115 6.22 -3.46 -9.97
C GLN A 115 7.15 -3.63 -11.18
N SER A 116 8.14 -4.53 -11.10
CA SER A 116 8.99 -4.90 -12.25
C SER A 116 8.18 -5.49 -13.40
N ASP A 117 7.18 -6.30 -13.08
CA ASP A 117 6.36 -6.99 -14.08
C ASP A 117 5.30 -6.02 -14.62
N LEU A 118 4.73 -5.20 -13.71
CA LEU A 118 3.76 -4.17 -14.06
C LEU A 118 4.31 -3.13 -15.05
N LEU A 119 5.60 -2.83 -14.97
CA LEU A 119 6.29 -1.90 -15.87
C LEU A 119 6.04 -2.20 -17.37
N TYR A 120 5.85 -3.47 -17.71
CA TYR A 120 5.63 -3.91 -19.10
C TYR A 120 4.16 -4.01 -19.50
N MET A 121 3.24 -3.78 -18.56
CA MET A 121 1.81 -3.99 -18.74
C MET A 121 1.00 -2.68 -18.77
N VAL A 122 1.59 -1.56 -18.38
CA VAL A 122 0.91 -0.27 -18.23
C VAL A 122 1.26 0.71 -19.34
N GLU A 123 0.42 1.73 -19.48
CA GLU A 123 0.60 2.82 -20.44
C GLU A 123 1.88 3.64 -20.18
N PRO A 124 2.38 4.40 -21.17
CA PRO A 124 3.68 5.09 -21.07
C PRO A 124 3.82 6.05 -19.87
N ALA A 125 2.74 6.73 -19.46
CA ALA A 125 2.79 7.67 -18.34
C ALA A 125 3.02 6.94 -17.00
N GLU A 126 2.28 5.85 -16.78
CA GLU A 126 2.43 4.95 -15.64
C GLU A 126 3.78 4.23 -15.66
N GLN A 127 4.22 3.78 -16.84
CA GLN A 127 5.50 3.12 -17.05
C GLN A 127 6.66 4.01 -16.57
N GLN A 128 6.63 5.30 -16.92
CA GLN A 128 7.64 6.26 -16.49
C GLN A 128 7.71 6.37 -14.96
N ILE A 129 6.55 6.41 -14.28
CA ILE A 129 6.49 6.49 -12.82
C ILE A 129 7.06 5.23 -12.17
N ILE A 130 6.66 4.05 -12.66
CA ILE A 130 7.18 2.78 -12.14
C ILE A 130 8.69 2.69 -12.35
N LYS A 131 9.18 3.06 -13.54
CA LYS A 131 10.62 3.05 -13.84
C LYS A 131 11.38 3.92 -12.86
N THR A 132 10.95 5.16 -12.65
CA THR A 132 11.57 6.08 -11.71
C THR A 132 11.51 5.56 -10.27
N PHE A 133 10.38 4.97 -9.84
CA PHE A 133 10.30 4.34 -8.53
C PHE A 133 11.32 3.20 -8.35
N LEU A 134 11.47 2.33 -9.35
CA LEU A 134 12.43 1.22 -9.31
C LEU A 134 13.88 1.71 -9.29
N GLU A 135 14.19 2.80 -9.99
CA GLU A 135 15.51 3.46 -9.95
C GLU A 135 15.79 4.08 -8.58
N LEU A 136 14.84 4.81 -8.00
CA LEU A 136 14.96 5.38 -6.66
C LEU A 136 15.17 4.32 -5.59
N LYS A 137 14.48 3.17 -5.70
CA LYS A 137 14.65 2.03 -4.78
C LYS A 137 16.06 1.46 -4.80
N LYS A 138 16.80 1.63 -5.91
CA LYS A 138 18.21 1.22 -6.06
C LYS A 138 19.20 2.31 -5.64
N GLY A 139 18.72 3.40 -5.03
CA GLY A 139 19.57 4.53 -4.64
C GLY A 139 19.82 5.54 -5.75
N GLY A 140 18.97 5.55 -6.80
CA GLY A 140 19.02 6.56 -7.84
C GLY A 140 18.85 7.99 -7.33
N GLU A 141 19.39 8.94 -8.09
CA GLU A 141 19.32 10.37 -7.76
C GLU A 141 17.91 10.95 -7.94
N VAL A 142 17.62 12.00 -7.19
CA VAL A 142 16.34 12.71 -7.26
C VAL A 142 16.51 13.96 -8.12
N ALA A 143 15.93 13.94 -9.32
CA ALA A 143 15.75 15.13 -10.14
C ALA A 143 14.49 15.89 -9.70
N PHE A 144 14.56 16.53 -8.52
CA PHE A 144 13.40 17.00 -7.75
C PHE A 144 12.33 17.72 -8.60
N GLN A 145 12.73 18.73 -9.37
CA GLN A 145 11.78 19.54 -10.15
C GLN A 145 11.10 18.74 -11.26
N ALA A 146 11.88 17.97 -12.04
CA ALA A 146 11.35 17.17 -13.15
C ALA A 146 10.41 16.08 -12.64
N MET A 147 10.85 15.36 -11.60
CA MET A 147 10.11 14.27 -10.98
C MET A 147 8.81 14.77 -10.31
N SER A 148 8.87 15.91 -9.61
CA SER A 148 7.67 16.53 -9.04
C SER A 148 6.68 16.94 -10.13
N ASN A 149 7.16 17.53 -11.23
CA ASN A 149 6.29 17.89 -12.36
C ASN A 149 5.62 16.67 -13.01
N THR A 150 6.34 15.55 -13.12
CA THR A 150 5.78 14.28 -13.61
C THR A 150 4.64 13.79 -12.71
N LEU A 151 4.86 13.70 -11.40
CA LEU A 151 3.82 13.26 -10.46
C LEU A 151 2.64 14.24 -10.39
N PHE A 152 2.90 15.55 -10.38
CA PHE A 152 1.86 16.57 -10.41
C PHE A 152 0.94 16.41 -11.63
N THR A 153 1.54 16.28 -12.81
CA THR A 153 0.78 16.14 -14.06
C THR A 153 0.01 14.83 -14.11
N TRP A 154 0.65 13.72 -13.76
CA TRP A 154 0.03 12.41 -13.74
C TRP A 154 -1.15 12.33 -12.76
N SER A 155 -0.96 12.77 -11.51
CA SER A 155 -2.01 12.76 -10.50
C SER A 155 -3.19 13.66 -10.91
N LYS A 156 -2.92 14.84 -11.47
CA LYS A 156 -3.96 15.73 -12.01
C LYS A 156 -4.78 15.07 -13.11
N THR A 157 -4.15 14.31 -14.01
CA THR A 157 -4.84 13.56 -15.07
C THR A 157 -5.82 12.56 -14.47
N TRP A 158 -5.37 11.74 -13.52
CA TRP A 158 -6.22 10.74 -12.86
C TRP A 158 -7.33 11.35 -12.01
N ILE A 159 -7.08 12.49 -11.37
CA ILE A 159 -8.13 13.27 -10.70
C ILE A 159 -9.22 13.72 -11.68
N ASN A 160 -8.92 13.95 -12.95
CA ASN A 160 -9.94 14.40 -13.91
C ASN A 160 -10.61 13.25 -14.69
N GLN A 161 -10.07 12.03 -14.62
CA GLN A 161 -10.55 10.88 -15.40
C GLN A 161 -11.47 9.93 -14.62
N ILE A 162 -11.37 9.90 -13.28
CA ILE A 162 -12.20 9.06 -12.39
C ILE A 162 -13.33 9.87 -11.79
#